data_AF-A0A0B1T7A9-F1
#
_entry.id   AF-A0A0B1T7A9-F1
#
_cell.length_a   1.000
_cell.length_b   1.000
_cell.length_c   1.000
_cell.angle_alpha   90.00
_cell.angle_beta   90.00
_cell.angle_gamma   90.00
#
_symmetry.space_group_name_H-M   'P 1'
#
loop_
_entity.id
_entity.type
_entity.pdbx_description
1 polymer ?
#
loop_
_entity_poly.entity_id
_entity_poly.type
_entity_poly.pdbx_seq_one_letter_code
_entity_poly.pdbx_strand_id
1 'polypeptide(L)'
;MISVLLLVFFVNSVAFYPFIVFTVIELLTLLVAILHARTPSLGVLLIYISLEIGKSLAAITLALATVLYDHDKHCAEVKCKTFDFSPVERFRFFWFLISKAAFSMFLCLVAMAHSPQLHDYNSDDDTVPLSF
;
A
#
# COMPACT_ATOMS: atom_id res chain seq x y z
N MET A 1 8.21 -6.93 -1.56
CA MET A 1 7.78 -7.67 -0.37
C MET A 1 8.21 -9.13 -0.27
N ILE A 2 8.69 -9.77 -1.35
CA ILE A 2 8.96 -11.22 -1.37
C ILE A 2 9.94 -11.66 -0.27
N SER A 3 11.05 -10.94 -0.06
CA SER A 3 12.01 -11.28 1.01
C SER A 3 11.41 -11.16 2.41
N VAL A 4 10.51 -10.19 2.63
CA VAL A 4 9.81 -10.01 3.92
C VAL A 4 8.80 -11.13 4.13
N LEU A 5 8.07 -11.51 3.08
CA LEU A 5 7.14 -12.64 3.12
C LEU A 5 7.85 -13.96 3.44
N LEU A 6 8.99 -14.22 2.81
CA LEU A 6 9.83 -15.40 3.08
C LEU A 6 10.34 -15.40 4.52
N LEU A 7 10.81 -14.26 5.01
CA LEU A 7 11.27 -14.13 6.40
C LEU A 7 10.13 -14.42 7.40
N VAL A 8 8.94 -13.85 7.16
CA VAL A 8 7.75 -14.08 7.99
C VAL A 8 7.30 -15.55 7.94
N PHE A 9 7.43 -16.20 6.78
CA PHE A 9 7.18 -17.62 6.62
C PHE A 9 8.16 -18.48 7.43
N PHE A 10 9.46 -18.21 7.35
CA PHE A 10 10.48 -18.95 8.10
C PHE A 10 10.36 -18.80 9.62
N VAL A 11 9.95 -17.61 10.08
CA VAL A 11 9.70 -17.33 11.51
C VAL A 11 8.32 -17.84 11.95
N ASN A 12 7.54 -18.45 11.04
CA ASN A 12 6.20 -18.98 11.27
C ASN A 12 5.27 -17.98 11.98
N SER A 13 5.36 -16.72 11.56
CA SER A 13 4.67 -15.61 12.21
C SER A 13 3.25 -15.45 11.67
N VAL A 14 2.34 -15.08 12.56
CA VAL A 14 0.93 -14.77 12.26
C VAL A 14 0.77 -13.63 11.23
N ALA A 15 1.81 -12.83 11.02
CA ALA A 15 1.87 -11.79 9.99
C ALA A 15 1.84 -12.35 8.56
N PHE A 16 2.01 -13.66 8.37
CA PHE A 16 2.14 -14.27 7.05
C PHE A 16 0.95 -13.96 6.12
N TYR A 17 -0.28 -14.11 6.62
CA TYR A 17 -1.50 -13.89 5.85
C TYR A 17 -1.63 -12.45 5.29
N PRO A 18 -1.51 -11.37 6.10
CA PRO A 18 -1.55 -10.02 5.55
C PRO A 18 -0.38 -9.75 4.59
N PHE A 19 0.81 -10.30 4.83
CA PHE A 19 1.94 -10.14 3.92
C PHE A 19 1.73 -10.83 2.56
N ILE A 20 1.01 -11.97 2.50
CA ILE A 20 0.61 -12.59 1.24
C ILE A 20 -0.28 -11.64 0.45
N VAL A 21 -1.32 -11.09 1.08
CA VAL A 21 -2.28 -10.20 0.42
C VAL A 21 -1.56 -8.98 -0.16
N PHE A 22 -0.67 -8.35 0.61
CA PHE A 22 0.14 -7.24 0.10
C PHE A 22 1.08 -7.64 -1.04
N THR A 23 1.61 -8.87 -1.00
CA THR A 23 2.48 -9.37 -2.08
C THR A 23 1.69 -9.59 -3.37
N VAL A 24 0.47 -10.14 -3.29
CA VAL A 24 -0.41 -10.29 -4.47
C VAL A 24 -0.75 -8.92 -5.06
N ILE A 25 -1.11 -7.95 -4.23
CA ILE A 25 -1.40 -6.58 -4.69
C ILE A 25 -0.16 -5.98 -5.35
N GLU A 26 1.04 -6.14 -4.77
CA GLU A 26 2.28 -5.66 -5.39
C GLU A 26 2.57 -6.29 -6.75
N LEU A 27 2.29 -7.59 -6.92
CA LEU A 27 2.44 -8.25 -8.21
C LEU A 27 1.46 -7.71 -9.26
N LEU A 28 0.21 -7.43 -8.86
CA LEU A 28 -0.76 -6.79 -9.75
C LEU A 28 -0.32 -5.37 -10.12
N THR A 29 0.14 -4.58 -9.16
CA THR A 29 0.64 -3.22 -9.41
C THR A 29 1.88 -3.24 -10.32
N LEU A 30 2.80 -4.19 -10.13
CA LEU A 30 3.96 -4.39 -11.00
C LEU A 30 3.53 -4.73 -12.42
N LEU A 31 2.54 -5.61 -12.59
CA LEU A 31 2.01 -5.98 -13.91
C LEU A 31 1.40 -4.75 -14.61
N VAL A 32 0.63 -3.93 -13.88
CA VAL A 32 0.08 -2.68 -14.42
C VAL A 32 1.19 -1.69 -14.77
N ALA A 33 2.23 -1.56 -13.96
CA ALA A 33 3.39 -0.73 -14.27
C ALA A 33 4.13 -1.20 -15.54
N ILE A 34 4.31 -2.50 -15.73
CA ILE A 34 4.92 -3.06 -16.95
C ILE A 34 4.03 -2.77 -18.18
N LEU A 35 2.71 -2.92 -18.04
CA LEU A 35 1.77 -2.57 -19.11
C LEU A 35 1.84 -1.07 -19.43
N HIS A 36 1.91 -0.21 -18.41
CA HIS A 36 2.05 1.22 -18.59
C HIS A 36 3.33 1.60 -19.34
N ALA A 37 4.45 0.95 -19.00
CA ALA A 37 5.74 1.18 -19.65
C ALA A 37 5.74 0.77 -21.14
N ARG A 38 4.93 -0.22 -21.52
CA ARG A 38 4.81 -0.67 -22.92
C ARG A 38 3.78 0.12 -23.72
N THR A 39 2.65 0.44 -23.11
CA THR A 39 1.53 1.16 -23.72
C THR A 39 1.14 2.31 -22.80
N PRO A 40 1.85 3.44 -22.90
CA PRO A 40 1.60 4.60 -22.06
C PRO A 40 0.20 5.17 -22.38
N SER A 41 -0.74 4.99 -21.46
CA SER A 41 -2.09 5.57 -21.55
C SER A 41 -2.54 6.13 -20.20
N LEU A 42 -3.35 7.20 -20.25
CA LEU A 42 -3.92 7.84 -19.07
C LEU A 42 -4.75 6.86 -18.23
N GLY A 43 -5.56 6.01 -18.86
CA GLY A 43 -6.37 5.01 -18.15
C GLY A 43 -5.53 4.02 -17.34
N VAL A 44 -4.42 3.52 -17.91
CA VAL A 44 -3.51 2.60 -17.19
C VAL A 44 -2.78 3.32 -16.06
N LEU A 45 -2.43 4.60 -16.25
CA LEU A 45 -1.84 5.42 -15.19
C LEU A 45 -2.81 5.59 -14.00
N LEU A 46 -4.08 5.88 -14.26
CA LEU A 46 -5.10 6.04 -13.21
C LEU A 46 -5.34 4.72 -12.45
N ILE A 47 -5.32 3.58 -13.13
CA ILE A 47 -5.39 2.25 -12.49
C ILE A 47 -4.17 2.04 -11.60
N TYR A 48 -2.96 2.37 -12.08
CA TYR A 48 -1.74 2.27 -11.28
C TYR A 48 -1.82 3.12 -10.00
N ILE A 49 -2.21 4.40 -10.13
CA ILE A 49 -2.39 5.32 -8.99
C ILE A 49 -3.43 4.78 -8.01
N SER A 50 -4.56 4.30 -8.50
CA SER A 50 -5.63 3.74 -7.66
C SER A 50 -5.16 2.54 -6.85
N LEU A 51 -4.37 1.65 -7.47
CA LEU A 51 -3.77 0.50 -6.78
C LEU A 51 -2.76 0.92 -5.72
N GLU A 52 -1.92 1.93 -5.99
CA GLU A 52 -0.95 2.46 -5.04
C GLU A 52 -1.63 3.12 -3.82
N ILE A 53 -2.68 3.90 -4.04
CA ILE A 53 -3.49 4.51 -2.97
C ILE A 53 -4.21 3.42 -2.17
N GLY A 54 -4.88 2.47 -2.84
CA GLY A 54 -5.62 1.39 -2.19
C GLY A 54 -4.72 0.51 -1.30
N LYS A 55 -3.53 0.17 -1.78
CA LYS A 55 -2.51 -0.56 -1.00
C LYS A 55 -2.08 0.21 0.24
N SER A 56 -1.88 1.52 0.11
CA SER A 56 -1.47 2.39 1.22
C SER A 56 -2.57 2.52 2.27
N LEU A 57 -3.82 2.68 1.84
CA LEU A 57 -4.99 2.69 2.72
C LEU A 57 -5.13 1.36 3.46
N ALA A 58 -5.01 0.22 2.77
CA ALA A 58 -5.07 -1.09 3.41
C ALA A 58 -3.96 -1.29 4.46
N ALA A 59 -2.74 -0.80 4.20
CA ALA A 59 -1.64 -0.83 5.16
C ALA A 59 -1.92 0.03 6.39
N ILE A 60 -2.47 1.24 6.21
CA ILE A 60 -2.85 2.14 7.31
C ILE A 60 -4.00 1.55 8.12
N THR A 61 -5.04 1.02 7.47
CA THR A 61 -6.17 0.36 8.15
C THR A 61 -5.70 -0.83 8.95
N LEU A 62 -4.78 -1.65 8.42
CA LEU A 62 -4.22 -2.77 9.15
C LEU A 62 -3.37 -2.31 10.34
N ALA A 63 -2.55 -1.27 10.16
CA ALA A 63 -1.76 -0.69 11.25
C ALA A 63 -2.66 -0.17 12.38
N LEU A 64 -3.72 0.56 12.04
CA LEU A 64 -4.72 1.03 12.99
C LEU A 64 -5.46 -0.13 13.66
N ALA A 65 -5.87 -1.15 12.92
CA ALA A 65 -6.53 -2.32 13.47
C ALA A 65 -5.62 -3.04 14.49
N THR A 66 -4.33 -3.20 14.19
CA THR A 66 -3.37 -3.85 15.11
C THR A 66 -3.14 -3.09 16.41
N VAL A 67 -3.37 -1.77 16.42
CA VAL A 67 -3.22 -0.92 17.62
C VAL A 67 -4.54 -0.75 18.37
N LEU A 68 -5.64 -0.46 17.66
CA LEU A 68 -6.93 -0.14 18.24
C LEU A 68 -7.67 -1.38 18.77
N TYR A 69 -7.61 -2.52 18.08
CA TYR A 69 -8.32 -3.73 18.52
C TYR A 69 -7.59 -4.49 19.63
N ASP A 70 -6.27 -4.37 19.70
CA ASP A 70 -5.43 -5.08 20.68
C ASP A 70 -4.83 -4.14 21.75
N HIS A 71 -5.35 -2.90 21.86
CA HIS A 71 -4.97 -1.92 22.89
C HIS A 71 -5.14 -2.52 24.30
N ASP A 72 -4.12 -2.37 25.15
CA ASP A 72 -4.03 -2.83 26.55
C ASP A 72 -4.16 -4.33 26.83
N LYS A 73 -4.41 -5.21 25.85
CA LYS A 73 -4.48 -6.65 26.12
C LYS A 73 -3.09 -7.27 26.11
N HIS A 74 -2.62 -7.67 27.31
CA HIS A 74 -1.56 -8.65 27.45
C HIS A 74 -2.06 -9.99 26.87
N CYS A 75 -1.63 -10.35 25.66
CA CYS A 75 -2.04 -11.62 25.02
C CYS A 75 -1.61 -12.86 25.82
N ALA A 76 -0.81 -12.68 26.88
CA ALA A 76 -0.47 -13.74 27.83
C ALA A 76 -1.68 -14.21 28.66
N GLU A 77 -2.69 -13.35 28.89
CA GLU A 77 -3.86 -13.67 29.72
C GLU A 77 -5.15 -13.84 28.90
N VAL A 78 -5.26 -13.19 27.73
CA VAL A 78 -6.44 -13.27 26.84
C VAL A 78 -5.98 -13.42 25.39
N LYS A 79 -6.43 -14.49 24.71
CA LYS A 79 -6.13 -14.68 23.27
C LYS A 79 -6.47 -13.42 22.47
N CYS A 80 -5.48 -12.90 21.76
CA CYS A 80 -5.67 -11.72 20.92
C CYS A 80 -6.54 -12.07 19.70
N LYS A 81 -7.40 -11.11 19.30
CA LYS A 81 -8.48 -11.36 18.35
C LYS A 81 -8.03 -11.21 16.89
N THR A 82 -6.94 -10.46 16.67
CA THR A 82 -6.43 -10.13 15.34
C THR A 82 -5.18 -10.94 15.00
N PHE A 83 -4.09 -10.75 15.74
CA PHE A 83 -2.84 -11.48 15.59
C PHE A 83 -2.20 -11.72 16.95
N ASP A 84 -1.62 -12.91 17.14
CA ASP A 84 -0.96 -13.31 18.38
C ASP A 84 0.48 -12.78 18.43
N PHE A 85 0.62 -11.45 18.46
CA PHE A 85 1.92 -10.77 18.50
C PHE A 85 2.30 -10.35 19.93
N SER A 86 3.59 -10.42 20.26
CA SER A 86 4.11 -9.75 21.45
C SER A 86 3.98 -8.22 21.34
N PRO A 87 3.97 -7.47 22.46
CA PRO A 87 3.87 -6.00 22.42
C PRO A 87 4.96 -5.33 21.58
N VAL A 88 6.19 -5.86 21.62
CA VAL A 88 7.32 -5.35 20.84
C VAL A 88 7.16 -5.63 19.35
N GLU A 89 6.66 -6.83 18.99
CA GLU A 89 6.39 -7.18 17.59
C GLU A 89 5.26 -6.34 17.00
N ARG A 90 4.19 -6.06 17.77
CA ARG A 90 3.11 -5.17 17.33
C ARG A 90 3.62 -3.76 17.03
N PHE A 91 4.44 -3.20 17.92
CA PHE A 91 5.02 -1.88 17.71
C PHE A 91 5.89 -1.83 16.45
N ARG A 92 6.74 -2.83 16.24
CA ARG A 92 7.57 -2.94 15.03
C ARG A 92 6.74 -3.12 13.76
N PHE A 93 5.71 -3.97 13.82
CA PHE A 93 4.81 -4.23 12.70
C PHE A 93 4.00 -2.98 12.31
N PHE A 94 3.52 -2.23 13.30
CA PHE A 94 2.86 -0.94 13.11
C PHE A 94 3.76 0.04 12.36
N TRP A 95 4.98 0.30 12.85
CA TRP A 95 5.89 1.25 12.20
C TRP A 95 6.30 0.79 10.81
N PHE A 96 6.51 -0.51 10.63
CA PHE A 96 6.77 -1.07 9.31
C PHE A 96 5.63 -0.76 8.32
N LEU A 97 4.37 -0.97 8.71
CA LEU A 97 3.21 -0.70 7.86
C LEU A 97 3.07 0.80 7.55
N ILE A 98 3.27 1.67 8.54
CA ILE A 98 3.20 3.13 8.36
C ILE A 98 4.31 3.64 7.45
N SER A 99 5.57 3.23 7.68
CA SER A 99 6.69 3.63 6.81
C SER A 99 6.49 3.13 5.38
N LYS A 100 5.98 1.90 5.21
CA LYS A 100 5.63 1.37 3.89
C LYS A 100 4.56 2.22 3.20
N ALA A 101 3.45 2.52 3.89
CA ALA A 101 2.37 3.32 3.35
C ALA A 101 2.86 4.72 2.95
N ALA A 102 3.66 5.37 3.80
CA ALA A 102 4.24 6.68 3.54
C ALA A 102 5.15 6.67 2.30
N PHE A 103 6.05 5.69 2.20
CA PHE A 103 6.94 5.57 1.04
C PHE A 103 6.18 5.28 -0.26
N SER A 104 5.16 4.43 -0.19
CA SER A 104 4.30 4.10 -1.34
C SER A 104 3.54 5.33 -1.84
N MET A 105 2.93 6.10 -0.94
CA MET A 105 2.23 7.34 -1.28
C MET A 105 3.18 8.38 -1.84
N PHE A 106 4.38 8.52 -1.27
CA PHE A 106 5.40 9.41 -1.81
C PHE A 106 5.79 9.04 -3.25
N LEU A 107 6.08 7.76 -3.52
CA LEU A 107 6.39 7.31 -4.88
C LEU A 107 5.21 7.51 -5.84
N CYS A 108 3.97 7.34 -5.36
CA CYS A 108 2.77 7.62 -6.14
C CYS A 108 2.67 9.11 -6.51
N LEU A 109 2.96 10.02 -5.57
CA LEU A 109 2.99 11.46 -5.83
C LEU A 109 4.07 11.82 -6.85
N VAL A 110 5.27 11.24 -6.73
CA VAL A 110 6.36 11.43 -7.69
C VAL A 110 5.94 10.94 -9.08
N ALA A 111 5.32 9.77 -9.18
CA ALA A 111 4.82 9.23 -10.45
C ALA A 111 3.76 10.13 -11.10
N MET A 112 2.86 10.73 -10.30
CA MET A 112 1.88 11.70 -10.80
C MET A 112 2.54 12.99 -11.27
N ALA A 113 3.46 13.55 -10.48
CA ALA A 113 4.13 14.81 -10.78
C ALA A 113 5.00 14.74 -12.05
N HIS A 114 5.54 13.56 -12.36
CA HIS A 114 6.38 13.35 -13.55
C HIS A 114 5.66 12.65 -14.70
N SER A 115 4.34 12.45 -14.63
CA SER A 115 3.61 11.80 -15.72
C SER A 115 3.27 12.78 -16.84
N PRO A 116 3.79 12.57 -18.07
CA PRO A 116 3.42 13.40 -19.21
C PRO A 116 1.92 13.32 -19.54
N GLN A 117 1.30 12.14 -19.41
CA GLN A 117 -0.11 11.98 -19.77
C GLN A 117 -1.05 12.76 -18.85
N LEU A 118 -0.67 12.88 -17.57
CA LEU A 118 -1.46 13.65 -16.61
C LEU A 118 -1.24 15.16 -16.82
N HIS A 119 -0.02 15.55 -17.20
CA HIS A 119 0.29 16.93 -17.58
C HIS A 119 -0.47 17.35 -18.85
N ASP A 120 -0.41 16.53 -19.90
CA ASP A 120 -1.07 16.79 -21.18
C ASP A 120 -2.60 16.88 -21.01
N TYR A 121 -3.20 15.95 -20.25
CA TYR A 121 -4.64 15.98 -19.91
C TYR A 121 -5.06 17.27 -19.20
N ASN A 122 -4.28 17.72 -18.20
CA ASN A 122 -4.58 18.96 -17.48
C ASN A 122 -4.39 20.19 -18.39
N SER A 123 -3.41 20.16 -19.30
CA SER A 123 -3.17 21.28 -20.23
C SER A 123 -4.24 21.40 -21.32
N ASP A 124 -4.82 20.28 -21.78
CA ASP A 124 -5.90 20.30 -22.77
C ASP A 124 -7.18 20.93 -22.18
N ASP A 125 -7.46 20.71 -20.89
CA ASP A 125 -8.63 21.28 -20.19
C ASP A 125 -8.51 22.82 -20.04
N ASP A 126 -7.29 23.35 -19.89
CA ASP A 126 -7.01 24.79 -19.81
C ASP A 126 -7.11 25.53 -21.16
N THR A 127 -7.18 24.81 -22.29
CA THR A 127 -7.30 25.42 -23.63
C THR A 127 -8.74 25.59 -24.12
N VAL A 128 -9.73 25.08 -23.37
CA VAL A 128 -11.14 25.34 -23.66
C VAL A 128 -11.50 26.69 -23.04
N PRO A 129 -11.79 27.75 -23.83
CA PRO A 129 -12.23 29.01 -23.26
C PRO A 129 -13.53 28.77 -22.51
N LEU A 130 -13.57 29.14 -21.23
CA LEU A 130 -14.80 29.20 -20.43
C LEU A 130 -15.82 30.06 -21.18
N SER A 131 -16.75 29.40 -21.88
CA SER A 131 -17.88 30.06 -22.51
C SER A 131 -18.85 30.48 -21.41
N PHE A 132 -18.75 31.75 -20.97
CA PHE A 132 -19.81 32.45 -20.27
C PHE A 132 -20.81 33.03 -21.26
#